data_AF-E9E6B8-F1
#
_entry.id   AF-E9E6B8-F1
#
_cell.length_a   1.000
_cell.length_b   1.000
_cell.length_c   1.000
_cell.angle_alpha   90.00
_cell.angle_beta   90.00
_cell.angle_gamma   90.00
#
_symmetry.space_group_name_H-M   'P 1'
#
loop_
_entity.id
_entity.type
_entity.pdbx_description
1 polymer ?
#
loop_
_entity_poly.entity_id
_entity_poly.type
_entity_poly.pdbx_seq_one_letter_code
_entity_poly.pdbx_strand_id
1 'polypeptide(L)'
;MHLRRDHAETSITALRQFIKSNPLGVLTTSITSPTCSFPTLQATHIPFLLDVGDDSTGNSLGCLRGHMARDNPQAKAFVEALARSTTHVLDQDVLVVFTSPIQHYITTKFYSETMSTNKRTAPTWNYSAAQVYGLARIHWDSKLPETSEFLIQQLSDLARVGERDIMGFNEEKTSPRPWRVEDAPPSYVERSLRAIIGVEIEITTLEGKVKMSQELKEADRDGVVKGLRALGGETATIMADLVRERGLMKIANKA
;
A
#
# COMPACT_ATOMS: atom_id res chain seq x y z
N MET A 1 -7.15 1.50 -12.37
CA MET A 1 -7.69 0.11 -12.43
C MET A 1 -9.16 0.08 -12.89
N HIS A 2 -9.69 -1.02 -13.48
CA HIS A 2 -11.15 -1.10 -13.73
C HIS A 2 -11.93 -1.31 -12.41
N LEU A 3 -12.70 -0.28 -12.05
CA LEU A 3 -13.49 -0.20 -10.83
C LEU A 3 -14.98 -0.36 -11.15
N ARG A 4 -15.48 -1.60 -11.11
CA ARG A 4 -16.93 -1.85 -11.09
C ARG A 4 -17.52 -1.20 -9.82
N ARG A 5 -18.67 -0.53 -9.95
CA ARG A 5 -19.33 0.20 -8.84
C ARG A 5 -19.45 -0.60 -7.54
N ASP A 6 -19.81 -1.87 -7.61
CA ASP A 6 -19.94 -2.74 -6.42
C ASP A 6 -18.61 -2.94 -5.67
N HIS A 7 -17.48 -2.81 -6.36
CA HIS A 7 -16.14 -3.12 -5.86
C HIS A 7 -15.27 -1.88 -5.61
N ALA A 8 -15.71 -0.70 -6.06
CA ALA A 8 -15.00 0.55 -5.86
C ALA A 8 -15.10 0.99 -4.39
N GLU A 9 -13.96 1.29 -3.78
CA GLU A 9 -13.92 1.99 -2.50
C GLU A 9 -13.55 3.45 -2.77
N THR A 10 -14.42 4.36 -2.33
CA THR A 10 -14.31 5.80 -2.60
C THR A 10 -14.05 6.61 -1.34
N SER A 11 -14.13 5.99 -0.15
CA SER A 11 -13.82 6.66 1.10
C SER A 11 -12.32 6.89 1.24
N ILE A 12 -11.89 8.14 1.13
CA ILE A 12 -10.48 8.53 1.31
C ILE A 12 -9.97 8.00 2.66
N THR A 13 -10.72 8.18 3.75
CA THR A 13 -10.38 7.67 5.08
C THR A 13 -10.14 6.15 5.08
N ALA A 14 -11.02 5.38 4.42
CA ALA A 14 -10.86 3.93 4.32
C ALA A 14 -9.61 3.54 3.51
N LEU A 15 -9.31 4.27 2.43
CA LEU A 15 -8.14 4.02 1.60
C LEU A 15 -6.84 4.40 2.31
N ARG A 16 -6.81 5.52 3.04
CA ARG A 16 -5.67 5.90 3.87
C ARG A 16 -5.42 4.85 4.96
N GLN A 17 -6.48 4.35 5.61
CA GLN A 17 -6.36 3.28 6.59
C GLN A 17 -5.87 1.98 5.93
N PHE A 18 -6.37 1.65 4.74
CA PHE A 18 -5.92 0.49 3.99
C PHE A 18 -4.43 0.53 3.68
N ILE A 19 -3.91 1.68 3.23
CA ILE A 19 -2.47 1.87 2.97
C ILE A 19 -1.67 1.71 4.27
N LYS A 20 -2.10 2.32 5.38
CA LYS A 20 -1.42 2.20 6.67
C LYS A 20 -1.36 0.74 7.17
N SER A 21 -2.43 -0.04 6.95
CA SER A 21 -2.49 -1.45 7.31
C SER A 21 -1.77 -2.39 6.34
N ASN A 22 -1.42 -1.90 5.14
CA ASN A 22 -0.70 -2.68 4.12
C ASN A 22 0.46 -1.83 3.55
N PRO A 23 1.47 -1.45 4.36
CA PRO A 23 2.41 -0.38 4.00
C PRO A 23 3.46 -0.79 2.96
N LEU A 24 3.60 -2.08 2.65
CA LEU A 24 4.52 -2.56 1.62
C LEU A 24 3.91 -2.34 0.22
N GLY A 25 4.27 -1.24 -0.41
CA GLY A 25 3.82 -0.88 -1.75
C GLY A 25 4.79 -1.35 -2.85
N VAL A 26 4.27 -1.51 -4.06
CA VAL A 26 5.07 -1.75 -5.26
C VAL A 26 5.13 -0.47 -6.09
N LEU A 27 6.26 0.26 -6.01
CA LEU A 27 6.52 1.46 -6.80
C LEU A 27 6.89 1.09 -8.23
N THR A 28 6.04 1.46 -9.18
CA THR A 28 6.20 1.24 -10.61
C THR A 28 6.43 2.55 -11.32
N THR A 29 7.46 2.61 -12.16
CA THR A 29 7.82 3.79 -12.94
C THR A 29 8.12 3.42 -14.39
N SER A 30 7.82 4.33 -15.32
CA SER A 30 8.16 4.22 -16.74
C SER A 30 9.18 5.30 -17.14
N ILE A 31 10.42 5.14 -16.68
CA ILE A 31 11.48 6.15 -16.86
C ILE A 31 12.47 5.66 -17.90
N THR A 32 12.62 6.43 -18.97
CA THR A 32 13.62 6.15 -20.00
C THR A 32 15.00 6.57 -19.50
N SER A 33 15.89 5.61 -19.25
CA SER A 33 17.30 5.88 -18.97
C SER A 33 17.93 6.53 -20.22
N PRO A 34 18.48 7.76 -20.13
CA PRO A 34 19.14 8.41 -21.25
C PRO A 34 20.36 7.63 -21.77
N THR A 35 20.96 6.81 -20.90
CA THR A 35 22.10 5.95 -21.21
C THR A 35 21.67 4.56 -21.71
N CYS A 36 20.37 4.26 -21.74
CA CYS A 36 19.80 2.94 -21.98
C CYS A 36 20.34 1.85 -21.04
N SER A 37 20.84 2.22 -19.86
CA SER A 37 21.45 1.28 -18.91
C SER A 37 20.43 0.48 -18.11
N PHE A 38 19.17 0.94 -18.08
CA PHE A 38 18.10 0.34 -17.27
C PHE A 38 16.81 0.14 -18.09
N PRO A 39 16.02 -0.91 -17.80
CA PRO A 39 14.70 -1.08 -18.40
C PRO A 39 13.80 0.14 -18.16
N THR A 40 12.96 0.48 -19.13
CA THR A 40 12.01 1.61 -19.00
C THR A 40 10.99 1.37 -17.89
N LEU A 41 10.37 0.17 -17.88
CA LEU A 41 9.43 -0.23 -16.85
C LEU A 41 10.18 -0.94 -15.73
N GLN A 42 10.12 -0.37 -14.53
CA GLN A 42 10.76 -0.91 -13.35
C GLN A 42 9.77 -0.91 -12.18
N ALA A 43 9.90 -1.89 -11.30
CA ALA A 43 9.08 -2.04 -10.10
C ALA A 43 9.95 -2.44 -8.91
N THR A 44 9.77 -1.75 -7.77
CA THR A 44 10.45 -2.07 -6.51
C THR A 44 9.44 -2.11 -5.36
N HIS A 45 9.59 -3.09 -4.47
CA HIS A 45 8.86 -3.13 -3.21
C HIS A 45 9.48 -2.14 -2.21
N ILE A 46 8.67 -1.20 -1.71
CA ILE A 46 9.10 -0.17 -0.76
C ILE A 46 8.08 -0.10 0.39
N PRO A 47 8.52 -0.18 1.65
CA PRO A 47 7.69 0.20 2.78
C PRO A 47 7.44 1.71 2.74
N PHE A 48 6.17 2.09 2.62
CA PHE A 48 5.76 3.49 2.61
C PHE A 48 5.06 3.88 3.91
N LEU A 49 5.38 5.09 4.38
CA LEU A 49 4.61 5.79 5.38
C LEU A 49 3.66 6.75 4.67
N LEU A 50 2.39 6.75 5.07
CA LEU A 50 1.42 7.73 4.59
C LEU A 50 1.35 8.91 5.55
N ASP A 51 1.83 10.05 5.09
CA ASP A 51 1.72 11.34 5.74
C ASP A 51 0.50 12.10 5.22
N VAL A 52 -0.35 12.62 6.10
CA VAL A 52 -1.60 13.29 5.69
C VAL A 52 -1.52 14.80 5.96
N GLY A 53 -0.47 15.27 6.64
CA GLY A 53 -0.35 16.67 7.07
C GLY A 53 -1.51 17.13 7.95
N ASP A 54 -1.83 18.43 7.90
CA ASP A 54 -3.03 18.99 8.53
C ASP A 54 -4.27 18.68 7.67
N ASP A 55 -5.04 17.68 8.08
CA ASP A 55 -6.26 17.22 7.41
C ASP A 55 -7.53 17.83 8.03
N SER A 56 -7.50 19.12 8.36
CA SER A 56 -8.65 19.86 8.89
C SER A 56 -9.93 19.74 8.04
N THR A 57 -9.80 19.44 6.73
CA THR A 57 -10.92 19.27 5.79
C THR A 57 -11.32 17.81 5.54
N GLY A 58 -10.53 16.82 5.97
CA GLY A 58 -10.78 15.40 5.73
C GLY A 58 -10.53 14.92 4.29
N ASN A 59 -10.11 15.81 3.39
CA ASN A 59 -10.03 15.55 1.94
C ASN A 59 -8.60 15.45 1.39
N SER A 60 -7.57 15.65 2.21
CA SER A 60 -6.16 15.58 1.76
C SER A 60 -5.81 14.18 1.25
N LEU A 61 -5.29 13.98 0.03
CA LEU A 61 -4.89 12.61 -0.34
C LEU A 61 -3.66 12.14 0.46
N GLY A 62 -2.82 13.08 0.89
CA GLY A 62 -1.59 12.84 1.62
C GLY A 62 -0.38 12.66 0.70
N CYS A 63 0.74 12.27 1.32
CA CYS A 63 2.02 12.03 0.69
C CYS A 63 2.58 10.68 1.17
N LEU A 64 3.17 9.90 0.26
CA LEU A 64 3.90 8.69 0.63
C LEU A 64 5.38 9.01 0.81
N ARG A 65 5.95 8.60 1.94
CA ARG A 65 7.40 8.70 2.23
C ARG A 65 8.00 7.31 2.33
N GLY A 66 9.04 7.06 1.55
CA GLY A 66 9.80 5.81 1.54
C GLY A 66 11.27 6.07 1.26
N HIS A 67 12.05 5.00 1.28
CA HIS A 67 13.43 5.02 0.81
C HIS A 67 13.75 3.72 0.08
N MET A 68 14.81 3.74 -0.72
CA MET A 68 15.34 2.54 -1.36
C MET A 68 16.86 2.59 -1.46
N ALA A 69 17.48 1.43 -1.60
CA ALA A 69 18.92 1.34 -1.78
C ALA A 69 19.37 2.11 -3.03
N ARG A 70 20.42 2.93 -2.90
CA ARG A 70 21.01 3.68 -4.01
C ARG A 70 21.54 2.76 -5.12
N ASP A 71 21.89 1.52 -4.76
CA ASP A 71 22.34 0.51 -5.71
C ASP A 71 21.24 -0.08 -6.59
N ASN A 72 19.97 0.12 -6.22
CA ASN A 72 18.83 -0.36 -6.99
C ASN A 72 18.85 0.26 -8.40
N PRO A 73 18.73 -0.53 -9.48
CA PRO A 73 18.64 -0.02 -10.86
C PRO A 73 17.59 1.09 -11.05
N GLN A 74 16.44 0.98 -10.38
CA GLN A 74 15.38 1.97 -10.44
C GLN A 74 15.80 3.29 -9.79
N ALA A 75 16.54 3.23 -8.67
CA ALA A 75 17.13 4.42 -8.04
C ALA A 75 18.16 5.10 -8.96
N LYS A 76 19.01 4.31 -9.63
CA LYS A 76 19.98 4.83 -10.60
C LYS A 76 19.29 5.50 -11.79
N ALA A 77 18.22 4.89 -12.30
CA ALA A 77 17.40 5.48 -13.37
C ALA A 77 16.76 6.81 -12.94
N PHE A 78 16.32 6.95 -11.68
CA PHE A 78 15.81 8.23 -11.15
C PHE A 78 16.89 9.31 -11.19
N VAL A 79 18.09 8.99 -10.69
CA VAL A 79 19.21 9.94 -10.67
C VAL A 79 19.63 10.35 -12.08
N GLU A 80 19.69 9.41 -13.03
CA GLU A 80 19.99 9.73 -14.43
C GLU A 80 18.94 10.66 -15.06
N ALA A 81 17.65 10.38 -14.84
CA ALA A 81 16.56 11.21 -15.35
C ALA A 81 16.57 12.62 -14.73
N LEU A 82 16.93 12.72 -13.45
CA LEU A 82 16.96 13.98 -12.71
C LEU A 82 18.29 14.74 -12.80
N ALA A 83 19.33 14.17 -13.43
CA ALA A 83 20.65 14.79 -13.49
C ALA A 83 20.66 16.19 -14.14
N ARG A 84 19.64 16.51 -14.95
CA ARG A 84 19.43 17.83 -15.57
C ARG A 84 18.22 18.60 -15.01
N SER A 85 17.50 18.01 -14.05
CA SER A 85 16.35 18.63 -13.41
C SER A 85 16.80 19.53 -12.27
N THR A 86 16.18 20.69 -12.12
CA THR A 86 16.38 21.60 -10.98
C THR A 86 15.37 21.37 -9.87
N THR A 87 14.32 20.59 -10.11
CA THR A 87 13.20 20.43 -9.18
C THR A 87 13.31 19.16 -8.33
N HIS A 88 14.18 18.21 -8.69
CA HIS A 88 14.26 16.87 -8.09
C HIS A 88 12.95 16.07 -8.17
N VAL A 89 12.00 16.48 -9.01
CA VAL A 89 10.70 15.81 -9.24
C VAL A 89 10.76 15.12 -10.60
N LEU A 90 10.29 13.87 -10.68
CA LEU A 90 10.16 13.15 -11.94
C LEU A 90 9.07 13.79 -12.82
N ASP A 91 9.32 13.87 -14.12
CA ASP A 91 8.37 14.51 -15.05
C ASP A 91 7.11 13.65 -15.28
N GLN A 92 7.18 12.35 -14.99
CA GLN A 92 6.12 11.37 -15.21
C GLN A 92 5.51 10.97 -13.87
N ASP A 93 4.21 10.67 -13.90
CA ASP A 93 3.54 10.10 -12.76
C ASP A 93 4.09 8.70 -12.42
N VAL A 94 4.02 8.38 -11.14
CA VAL A 94 4.39 7.06 -10.63
C VAL A 94 3.15 6.32 -10.15
N LEU A 95 3.19 5.00 -10.20
CA LEU A 95 2.14 4.13 -9.66
C LEU A 95 2.67 3.37 -8.45
N VAL A 96 1.99 3.46 -7.31
CA VAL A 96 2.21 2.55 -6.17
C VAL A 96 1.00 1.66 -5.98
N VAL A 97 1.22 0.34 -5.98
CA VAL A 97 0.16 -0.64 -5.70
C VAL A 97 0.34 -1.21 -4.30
N PHE A 98 -0.69 -1.06 -3.47
CA PHE A 98 -0.80 -1.71 -2.16
C PHE A 98 -1.82 -2.84 -2.25
N THR A 99 -1.46 -4.04 -1.80
CA THR A 99 -2.32 -5.22 -1.88
C THR A 99 -2.43 -5.87 -0.51
N SER A 100 -3.64 -6.26 -0.11
CA SER A 100 -3.81 -7.02 1.12
C SER A 100 -3.29 -8.44 0.97
N PRO A 101 -2.57 -9.00 1.97
CA PRO A 101 -2.23 -10.41 1.96
C PRO A 101 -3.47 -11.31 2.07
N ILE A 102 -4.60 -10.77 2.55
CA ILE A 102 -5.86 -11.51 2.68
C ILE A 102 -6.59 -11.52 1.33
N GLN A 103 -6.35 -12.59 0.57
CA GLN A 103 -7.04 -12.90 -0.68
C GLN A 103 -7.40 -14.38 -0.74
N HIS A 104 -8.45 -14.73 -1.50
CA HIS A 104 -8.88 -16.12 -1.60
C HIS A 104 -9.62 -16.41 -2.91
N TYR A 105 -9.37 -17.59 -3.48
CA TYR A 105 -10.17 -18.13 -4.58
C TYR A 105 -11.56 -18.53 -4.10
N ILE A 106 -12.60 -18.11 -4.81
CA ILE A 106 -13.99 -18.43 -4.52
C ILE A 106 -14.52 -19.38 -5.60
N THR A 107 -14.83 -20.60 -5.18
CA THR A 107 -15.43 -21.63 -6.04
C THR A 107 -16.93 -21.40 -6.21
N THR A 108 -17.44 -21.69 -7.39
CA THR A 108 -18.88 -21.65 -7.67
C THR A 108 -19.66 -22.68 -6.87
N LYS A 109 -19.01 -23.71 -6.33
CA LYS A 109 -19.64 -24.70 -5.44
C LYS A 109 -20.20 -24.07 -4.15
N PHE A 110 -19.76 -22.86 -3.78
CA PHE A 110 -20.31 -22.14 -2.64
C PHE A 110 -21.59 -21.37 -2.97
N TYR A 111 -21.99 -21.24 -4.24
CA TYR A 111 -23.15 -20.45 -4.64
C TYR A 111 -24.43 -21.29 -4.59
N SER A 112 -25.08 -21.33 -3.42
CA SER A 112 -26.24 -22.17 -3.13
C SER A 112 -27.42 -21.96 -4.11
N GLU A 113 -27.80 -20.72 -4.38
CA GLU A 113 -28.96 -20.38 -5.20
C GLU A 113 -28.63 -20.42 -6.69
N THR A 114 -27.48 -19.85 -7.09
CA THR A 114 -27.12 -19.82 -8.51
C THR A 114 -26.84 -21.22 -9.07
N MET A 115 -26.25 -22.11 -8.27
CA MET A 115 -25.98 -23.49 -8.70
C MET A 115 -27.23 -24.38 -8.75
N SER A 116 -28.25 -24.09 -7.93
CA SER A 116 -29.53 -24.81 -7.95
C SER A 116 -30.49 -24.33 -9.04
N THR A 117 -30.29 -23.12 -9.56
CA THR A 117 -31.19 -22.49 -10.55
C THR A 117 -30.67 -22.61 -11.99
N ASN A 118 -29.76 -21.72 -12.40
CA ASN A 118 -29.38 -21.58 -13.81
C ASN A 118 -27.89 -21.86 -14.10
N LYS A 119 -27.06 -21.99 -13.06
CA LYS A 119 -25.61 -22.26 -13.13
C LYS A 119 -24.82 -21.25 -13.99
N ARG A 120 -25.36 -20.05 -14.23
CA ARG A 120 -24.69 -18.98 -14.99
C ARG A 120 -23.76 -18.19 -14.09
N THR A 121 -22.60 -18.78 -13.80
CA THR A 121 -21.62 -18.21 -12.89
C THR A 121 -20.21 -18.71 -13.22
N ALA A 122 -19.19 -18.01 -12.71
CA ALA A 122 -17.79 -18.35 -12.89
C ALA A 122 -17.06 -18.26 -11.54
N PRO A 123 -16.01 -19.06 -11.33
CA PRO A 123 -15.18 -18.92 -10.15
C PRO A 123 -14.40 -17.60 -10.20
N THR A 124 -13.97 -17.12 -9.04
CA THR A 124 -13.31 -15.82 -8.97
C THR A 124 -12.34 -15.70 -7.81
N TRP A 125 -11.76 -14.52 -7.61
CA TRP A 125 -10.94 -14.19 -6.45
C TRP A 125 -11.57 -13.02 -5.69
N ASN A 126 -11.59 -13.14 -4.36
CA ASN A 126 -11.80 -12.03 -3.46
C ASN A 126 -10.45 -11.49 -3.01
N TYR A 127 -10.31 -10.16 -3.04
CA TYR A 127 -9.08 -9.44 -2.72
C TYR A 127 -9.39 -7.96 -2.48
N SER A 128 -8.43 -7.25 -1.91
CA SER A 128 -8.47 -5.80 -1.81
C SER A 128 -7.12 -5.19 -2.17
N ALA A 129 -7.16 -4.04 -2.85
CA ALA A 129 -5.98 -3.31 -3.30
C ALA A 129 -6.27 -1.82 -3.41
N ALA A 130 -5.23 -1.00 -3.26
CA ALA A 130 -5.23 0.43 -3.55
C ALA A 130 -4.15 0.75 -4.59
N GLN A 131 -4.49 1.58 -5.57
CA GLN A 131 -3.57 2.17 -6.52
C GLN A 131 -3.41 3.66 -6.19
N VAL A 132 -2.17 4.08 -5.99
CA VAL A 132 -1.79 5.47 -5.79
C VAL A 132 -1.06 5.95 -7.03
N TYR A 133 -1.52 7.06 -7.60
CA TYR A 133 -0.80 7.80 -8.60
C TYR A 133 -0.31 9.11 -7.99
N GLY A 134 0.86 9.57 -8.40
CA GLY A 134 1.44 10.77 -7.84
C GLY A 134 2.69 11.25 -8.55
N LEU A 135 3.17 12.41 -8.11
CA LEU A 135 4.44 12.97 -8.56
C LEU A 135 5.51 12.66 -7.52
N ALA A 136 6.61 12.05 -7.98
CA ALA A 136 7.68 11.62 -7.08
C ALA A 136 8.83 12.63 -7.04
N ARG A 137 9.10 13.19 -5.86
CA ARG A 137 10.33 13.89 -5.52
C ARG A 137 11.36 12.90 -4.99
N ILE A 138 12.57 12.97 -5.51
CA ILE A 138 13.65 12.04 -5.19
C ILE A 138 14.76 12.77 -4.40
N HIS A 139 14.93 12.37 -3.15
CA HIS A 139 15.94 12.90 -2.22
C HIS A 139 17.22 12.06 -2.35
N TRP A 140 18.09 12.40 -3.30
CA TRP A 140 19.27 11.57 -3.63
C TRP A 140 20.61 12.27 -3.40
N ASP A 141 20.69 13.59 -3.47
CA ASP A 141 21.95 14.30 -3.30
C ASP A 141 22.29 14.42 -1.82
N SER A 142 23.29 13.64 -1.38
CA SER A 142 23.75 13.62 0.01
C SER A 142 24.42 14.92 0.46
N LYS A 143 24.71 15.84 -0.47
CA LYS A 143 25.27 17.16 -0.15
C LYS A 143 24.19 18.16 0.27
N LEU A 144 22.94 17.90 -0.08
CA LEU A 144 21.82 18.78 0.28
C LEU A 144 21.35 18.48 1.71
N PRO A 145 21.24 19.49 2.59
CA PRO A 145 20.71 19.30 3.95
C PRO A 145 19.32 18.68 3.96
N GLU A 146 18.44 19.12 3.06
CA GLU A 146 17.06 18.63 2.92
C GLU A 146 16.98 17.12 2.68
N THR A 147 17.92 16.53 1.91
CA THR A 147 17.99 15.07 1.69
C THR A 147 18.25 14.35 3.01
N SER A 148 19.19 14.86 3.81
CA SER A 148 19.56 14.23 5.08
C SER A 148 18.44 14.37 6.10
N GLU A 149 17.81 15.54 6.18
CA GLU A 149 16.65 15.80 7.04
C GLU A 149 15.47 14.88 6.68
N PHE A 150 15.13 14.78 5.39
CA PHE A 150 14.09 13.88 4.90
C PHE A 150 14.36 12.43 5.29
N LEU A 151 15.57 11.92 5.03
CA LEU A 151 15.91 10.53 5.30
C LEU A 151 15.93 10.22 6.79
N ILE A 152 16.47 11.11 7.64
CA ILE A 152 16.46 10.93 9.09
C ILE A 152 15.03 10.89 9.61
N GLN A 153 14.18 11.82 9.18
CA GLN A 153 12.76 11.85 9.57
C GLN A 153 12.03 10.59 9.10
N GLN A 154 12.24 10.17 7.85
CA GLN A 154 11.61 8.98 7.28
C GLN A 154 12.03 7.70 8.01
N LEU A 155 13.32 7.53 8.33
CA LEU A 155 13.82 6.37 9.09
C LEU A 155 13.29 6.36 10.53
N SER A 156 13.24 7.53 11.17
CA SER A 156 12.76 7.67 12.55
C SER A 156 11.26 7.36 12.66
N ASP A 157 10.46 7.86 11.71
CA ASP A 157 9.04 7.51 11.64
C ASP A 157 8.82 6.04 11.33
N LEU A 158 9.61 5.45 10.43
CA LEU A 158 9.49 4.05 10.07
C LEU A 158 9.79 3.15 11.27
N ALA A 159 10.87 3.45 12.00
CA ALA A 159 11.21 2.77 13.25
C ALA A 159 10.08 2.92 14.27
N ARG A 160 9.59 4.15 14.49
CA ARG A 160 8.49 4.41 15.42
C ARG A 160 7.24 3.59 15.11
N VAL A 161 6.82 3.56 13.83
CA VAL A 161 5.62 2.82 13.39
C VAL A 161 5.87 1.31 13.49
N GLY A 162 7.01 0.81 13.03
CA GLY A 162 7.33 -0.62 13.10
C GLY A 162 7.41 -1.13 14.53
N GLU A 163 8.13 -0.45 15.40
CA GLU A 163 8.33 -0.87 16.78
C GLU A 163 7.03 -0.75 17.60
N ARG A 164 6.22 0.30 17.40
CA ARG A 164 5.00 0.49 18.19
C ARG A 164 3.78 -0.21 17.60
N ASP A 165 3.48 0.05 16.34
CA ASP A 165 2.20 -0.35 15.75
C ASP A 165 2.22 -1.81 15.27
N ILE A 166 3.40 -2.31 14.85
CA ILE A 166 3.56 -3.69 14.38
C ILE A 166 4.07 -4.60 15.50
N MET A 167 5.13 -4.21 16.21
CA MET A 167 5.72 -5.04 17.27
C MET A 167 5.06 -4.86 18.64
N GLY A 168 4.28 -3.79 18.85
CA GLY A 168 3.61 -3.53 20.13
C GLY A 168 4.54 -3.05 21.25
N PHE A 169 5.76 -2.63 20.92
CA PHE A 169 6.75 -2.18 21.90
C PHE A 169 6.40 -0.81 22.45
N ASN A 170 6.60 -0.63 23.75
CA ASN A 170 6.27 0.60 24.45
C ASN A 170 7.21 0.80 25.67
N GLU A 171 7.07 1.91 26.37
CA GLU A 171 7.94 2.24 27.52
C GLU A 171 7.43 1.64 28.86
N GLU A 172 6.43 0.75 28.83
CA GLU A 172 5.91 0.05 30.01
C GLU A 172 6.86 -1.07 30.44
N LYS A 173 6.91 -1.37 31.75
CA LYS A 173 7.88 -2.33 32.33
C LYS A 173 7.79 -3.75 31.75
N THR A 174 6.63 -4.13 31.20
CA THR A 174 6.37 -5.47 30.65
C THR A 174 6.62 -5.56 29.15
N SER A 175 6.94 -4.44 28.49
CA SER A 175 7.20 -4.38 27.06
C SER A 175 8.67 -4.08 26.79
N PRO A 176 9.29 -4.65 25.75
CA PRO A 176 10.57 -4.17 25.26
C PRO A 176 10.49 -2.68 24.90
N ARG A 177 11.55 -1.93 25.20
CA ARG A 177 11.67 -0.53 24.78
C ARG A 177 11.79 -0.47 23.24
N PRO A 178 11.02 0.40 22.56
CA PRO A 178 11.14 0.62 21.12
C PRO A 178 12.55 1.07 20.71
N TRP A 179 13.09 0.45 19.66
CA TRP A 179 14.33 0.91 19.04
C TRP A 179 14.14 2.26 18.35
N ARG A 180 15.15 3.14 18.45
CA ARG A 180 15.16 4.45 17.79
C ARG A 180 16.43 4.61 16.96
N VAL A 181 16.37 5.46 15.94
CA VAL A 181 17.53 5.72 15.08
C VAL A 181 18.73 6.23 15.89
N GLU A 182 18.48 7.01 16.94
CA GLU A 182 19.50 7.53 17.85
C GLU A 182 20.15 6.47 18.74
N ASP A 183 19.58 5.26 18.85
CA ASP A 183 20.20 4.15 19.57
C ASP A 183 21.37 3.55 18.75
N ALA A 184 21.50 3.88 17.44
CA ALA A 184 22.63 3.48 16.61
C ALA A 184 23.80 4.49 16.67
N PRO A 185 25.06 4.04 16.47
CA PRO A 185 26.20 4.96 16.41
C PRO A 185 26.04 6.03 15.31
N PRO A 186 26.30 7.32 15.56
CA PRO A 186 26.13 8.39 14.57
C PRO A 186 26.86 8.13 13.24
N SER A 187 28.10 7.64 13.31
CA SER A 187 28.89 7.29 12.12
C SER A 187 28.28 6.15 11.29
N TYR A 188 27.50 5.27 11.92
CA TYR A 188 26.77 4.22 11.23
C TYR A 188 25.54 4.80 10.53
N VAL A 189 24.77 5.65 11.21
CA VAL A 189 23.61 6.35 10.63
C VAL A 189 24.04 7.14 9.40
N GLU A 190 25.07 7.99 9.52
CA GLU A 190 25.59 8.79 8.41
C GLU A 190 26.00 7.94 7.19
N ARG A 191 26.59 6.76 7.42
CA ARG A 191 26.98 5.84 6.35
C ARG A 191 25.76 5.21 5.68
N SER A 192 24.77 4.80 6.47
CA SER A 192 23.52 4.22 5.98
C SER A 192 22.73 5.23 5.14
N LEU A 193 22.69 6.51 5.54
CA LEU A 193 22.04 7.58 4.77
C LEU A 193 22.64 7.73 3.37
N ARG A 194 23.97 7.60 3.22
CA ARG A 194 24.63 7.64 1.90
C ARG A 194 24.29 6.44 1.00
N ALA A 195 23.92 5.31 1.60
CA ALA A 195 23.60 4.07 0.88
C ALA A 195 22.16 4.03 0.33
N ILE A 196 21.32 5.01 0.69
CA ILE A 196 19.92 5.07 0.27
C ILE A 196 19.61 6.38 -0.46
N ILE A 197 18.44 6.41 -1.10
CA ILE A 197 17.76 7.60 -1.59
C ILE A 197 16.36 7.66 -0.97
N GLY A 198 15.84 8.86 -0.79
CA GLY A 198 14.47 9.08 -0.34
C GLY A 198 13.51 9.19 -1.52
N VAL A 199 12.30 8.67 -1.35
CA VAL A 199 11.20 8.76 -2.32
C VAL A 199 10.02 9.39 -1.61
N GLU A 200 9.59 10.54 -2.11
CA GLU A 200 8.44 11.28 -1.61
C GLU A 200 7.43 11.42 -2.75
N ILE A 201 6.19 10.97 -2.55
CA ILE A 201 5.17 10.93 -3.59
C ILE A 201 3.99 11.76 -3.14
N GLU A 202 3.79 12.91 -3.77
CA GLU A 202 2.57 13.69 -3.62
C GLU A 202 1.43 12.95 -4.33
N ILE A 203 0.40 12.55 -3.58
CA ILE A 203 -0.69 11.74 -4.12
C ILE A 203 -1.63 12.62 -4.93
N THR A 204 -1.76 12.33 -6.22
CA THR A 204 -2.68 13.00 -7.14
C THR A 204 -3.96 12.20 -7.36
N THR A 205 -3.90 10.87 -7.26
CA THR A 205 -5.07 10.00 -7.39
C THR A 205 -4.94 8.80 -6.46
N LEU A 206 -6.04 8.44 -5.80
CA LEU A 206 -6.13 7.29 -4.91
C LEU A 206 -7.36 6.44 -5.29
N GLU A 207 -7.11 5.25 -5.83
CA GLU A 207 -8.15 4.33 -6.30
C GLU A 207 -8.20 3.07 -5.45
N GLY A 208 -9.37 2.72 -4.93
CA GLY A 208 -9.57 1.51 -4.13
C GLY A 208 -10.43 0.46 -4.79
N LYS A 209 -10.02 -0.81 -4.65
CA LYS A 209 -10.85 -1.96 -4.99
C LYS A 209 -10.96 -2.91 -3.82
N VAL A 210 -12.20 -3.22 -3.46
CA VAL A 210 -12.55 -4.22 -2.45
C VAL A 210 -13.55 -5.19 -3.07
N LYS A 211 -13.11 -6.40 -3.39
CA LYS A 211 -13.96 -7.45 -3.95
C LYS A 211 -14.11 -8.58 -2.95
N MET A 212 -15.27 -8.66 -2.32
CA MET A 212 -15.64 -9.57 -1.23
C MET A 212 -16.99 -10.22 -1.52
N SER A 213 -17.23 -10.61 -2.78
CA SER A 213 -18.48 -11.23 -3.26
C SER A 213 -19.77 -10.44 -2.99
N GLN A 214 -19.69 -9.14 -2.73
CA GLN A 214 -20.84 -8.31 -2.39
C GLN A 214 -21.83 -8.15 -3.56
N GLU A 215 -21.42 -8.43 -4.80
CA GLU A 215 -22.31 -8.45 -5.97
C GLU A 215 -23.26 -9.65 -6.01
N LEU A 216 -22.96 -10.72 -5.27
CA LEU A 216 -23.77 -11.93 -5.24
C LEU A 216 -25.11 -11.70 -4.54
N LYS A 217 -26.04 -12.62 -4.77
CA LYS A 217 -27.27 -12.73 -3.98
C LYS A 217 -26.93 -13.14 -2.55
N GLU A 218 -27.83 -12.84 -1.61
CA GLU A 218 -27.64 -13.11 -0.19
C GLU A 218 -27.35 -14.59 0.09
N ALA A 219 -28.18 -15.51 -0.44
CA ALA A 219 -27.98 -16.95 -0.25
C ALA A 219 -26.65 -17.48 -0.82
N ASP A 220 -26.17 -16.91 -1.92
CA ASP A 220 -24.86 -17.27 -2.50
C ASP A 220 -23.71 -16.73 -1.64
N ARG A 221 -23.84 -15.49 -1.14
CA ARG A 221 -22.85 -14.87 -0.25
C ARG A 221 -22.76 -15.62 1.08
N ASP A 222 -23.89 -16.04 1.65
CA ASP A 222 -23.91 -16.86 2.87
C ASP A 222 -23.27 -18.22 2.64
N GLY A 223 -23.49 -18.81 1.45
CA GLY A 223 -22.79 -20.01 1.02
C GLY A 223 -21.27 -19.83 0.94
N VAL A 224 -20.79 -18.68 0.45
CA VAL A 224 -19.36 -18.31 0.45
C VAL A 224 -18.82 -18.22 1.89
N VAL A 225 -19.52 -17.52 2.79
CA VAL A 225 -19.11 -17.40 4.20
C VAL A 225 -19.00 -18.79 4.85
N LYS A 226 -20.04 -19.63 4.69
CA LYS A 226 -20.06 -21.00 5.25
C LYS A 226 -18.95 -21.87 4.65
N GLY A 227 -18.75 -21.80 3.33
CA GLY A 227 -17.73 -22.55 2.62
C GLY A 227 -16.32 -22.21 3.11
N LEU A 228 -16.01 -20.92 3.22
CA LEU A 228 -14.72 -20.44 3.74
C LEU A 228 -14.50 -20.83 5.20
N ARG A 229 -15.53 -20.72 6.06
CA ARG A 229 -15.44 -21.16 7.46
C ARG A 229 -15.18 -22.67 7.58
N ALA A 230 -15.78 -23.47 6.71
CA ALA A 230 -15.59 -24.92 6.70
C ALA A 230 -14.19 -25.36 6.20
N LEU A 231 -13.55 -24.57 5.34
CA LEU A 231 -12.15 -24.81 4.94
C LEU A 231 -11.20 -24.66 6.14
N GLY A 232 -11.52 -23.77 7.08
CA GLY A 232 -10.65 -23.45 8.21
C GLY A 232 -9.38 -22.71 7.78
N GLY A 233 -8.49 -22.47 8.74
CA GLY A 233 -7.29 -21.65 8.54
C GLY A 233 -7.55 -20.15 8.63
N GLU A 234 -6.49 -19.41 8.94
CA GLU A 234 -6.55 -17.98 9.25
C GLU A 234 -7.08 -17.14 8.07
N THR A 235 -6.47 -17.28 6.88
CA THR A 235 -6.85 -16.50 5.70
C THR A 235 -8.31 -16.73 5.28
N ALA A 236 -8.79 -17.98 5.26
CA ALA A 236 -10.17 -18.27 4.89
C ALA A 236 -11.16 -17.75 5.94
N THR A 237 -10.78 -17.83 7.23
CA THR A 237 -11.55 -17.30 8.34
C THR A 237 -11.73 -15.78 8.24
N ILE A 238 -10.63 -15.04 8.05
CA ILE A 238 -10.67 -13.58 7.89
C ILE A 238 -11.44 -13.21 6.62
N MET A 239 -11.22 -13.92 5.51
CA MET A 239 -11.97 -13.68 4.27
C MET A 239 -13.48 -13.89 4.46
N ALA A 240 -13.90 -14.90 5.23
CA ALA A 240 -15.31 -15.11 5.55
C ALA A 240 -15.91 -13.92 6.33
N ASP A 241 -15.15 -13.34 7.25
CA ASP A 241 -15.56 -12.13 7.97
C ASP A 241 -15.68 -10.91 7.06
N LEU A 242 -14.70 -10.68 6.18
CA LEU A 242 -14.73 -9.58 5.22
C LEU A 242 -15.92 -9.68 4.24
N VAL A 243 -16.24 -10.89 3.77
CA VAL A 243 -17.41 -11.15 2.92
C VAL A 243 -18.71 -10.83 3.66
N ARG A 244 -18.81 -11.26 4.92
CA ARG A 244 -19.98 -10.99 5.77
C ARG A 244 -20.14 -9.49 6.03
N GLU A 245 -19.08 -8.81 6.45
CA GLU A 245 -19.05 -7.38 6.77
C GLU A 245 -19.47 -6.53 5.55
N ARG A 246 -18.81 -6.74 4.40
CA ARG A 246 -19.17 -6.02 3.17
C ARG A 246 -20.58 -6.35 2.70
N GLY A 247 -21.03 -7.56 2.99
CA GLY A 247 -22.40 -7.96 2.73
C GLY A 247 -23.44 -7.15 3.51
N LEU A 248 -23.19 -6.93 4.80
CA LEU A 248 -24.04 -6.13 5.69
C LEU A 248 -24.02 -4.65 5.30
N MET A 249 -22.84 -4.09 4.99
CA MET A 249 -22.72 -2.69 4.51
C MET A 249 -23.55 -2.45 3.25
N LYS A 250 -23.59 -3.40 2.31
CA LYS A 250 -24.42 -3.28 1.09
C LYS A 250 -25.92 -3.26 1.41
N ILE A 251 -26.36 -4.01 2.42
CA ILE A 251 -27.76 -4.01 2.85
C ILE A 251 -28.08 -2.66 3.50
N ALA A 252 -27.22 -2.18 4.40
CA ALA A 252 -27.39 -0.90 5.08
C ALA A 252 -27.46 0.29 4.10
N ASN A 253 -26.64 0.30 3.05
CA ASN A 253 -26.65 1.36 2.03
C ASN A 253 -27.87 1.33 1.09
N LYS A 254 -28.73 0.30 1.16
CA LYS A 254 -29.96 0.17 0.38
C LYS A 254 -31.23 0.45 1.19
N ALA A 255 -31.14 0.43 2.52
CA ALA A 255 -32.22 0.74 3.44
C ALA A 255 -32.34 2.26 3.62
#